data_AF-A0A960YEY3-F1
#
_entry.id   AF-A0A960YEY3-F1
#
_cell.length_a   1.000
_cell.length_b   1.000
_cell.length_c   1.000
_cell.angle_alpha   90.00
_cell.angle_beta   90.00
_cell.angle_gamma   90.00
#
_symmetry.space_group_name_H-M   'P 1'
#
loop_
_entity.id
_entity.type
_entity.pdbx_description
1 polymer ?
#
loop_
_entity_poly.entity_id
_entity_poly.type
_entity_poly.pdbx_seq_one_letter_code
_entity_poly.pdbx_strand_id
1 'polypeptide(L)' 'MQETEKGKLSAKEVYDHLSPHFAHWQLPKISDIHFIESIPKTSVGKFDKKVLRKQLQEG' A
#
# COMPACT_ATOMS: atom_id res chain seq x y z
N MET A 1 0.55 26.86 -5.10
CA MET A 1 0.02 26.07 -6.22
C MET A 1 0.61 24.67 -6.11
N GLN A 2 -0.09 23.74 -5.49
CA GLN A 2 0.12 22.29 -5.69
C GLN A 2 -1.26 21.67 -5.70
N GLU A 3 -1.88 21.73 -6.88
CA GLU A 3 -3.05 20.95 -7.24
C GLU A 3 -2.56 19.50 -7.40
N THR A 4 -2.85 18.64 -6.42
CA THR A 4 -2.61 17.20 -6.58
C THR A 4 -3.74 16.63 -7.41
N GLU A 5 -3.44 16.44 -8.69
CA GLU A 5 -4.30 15.79 -9.66
C GLU A 5 -4.76 14.42 -9.14
N LYS A 6 -6.07 14.26 -8.97
CA LYS A 6 -6.71 12.97 -8.72
C LYS A 6 -6.40 12.05 -9.90
N GLY A 7 -5.65 10.97 -9.68
CA GLY A 7 -5.78 9.82 -10.58
C GLY A 7 -4.77 8.69 -10.47
N LYS A 8 -3.50 8.96 -10.14
CA LYS A 8 -2.46 7.89 -10.16
C LYS A 8 -1.42 8.11 -9.06
N LEU A 9 -1.73 7.66 -7.85
CA LEU A 9 -0.72 7.47 -6.81
C LEU A 9 0.28 6.41 -7.28
N SER A 10 1.55 6.78 -7.40
CA SER A 10 2.61 5.83 -7.75
C SER A 10 3.28 5.25 -6.50
N ALA A 11 3.75 4.00 -6.58
CA ALA A 11 4.51 3.37 -5.50
C ALA A 11 5.78 4.16 -5.13
N LYS A 12 6.38 4.88 -6.11
CA LYS A 12 7.55 5.73 -5.90
C LYS A 12 7.22 6.94 -5.02
N GLU A 13 6.10 7.61 -5.24
CA GLU A 13 5.68 8.76 -4.42
C GLU A 13 5.40 8.34 -2.98
N VAL A 14 4.77 7.17 -2.79
CA VAL A 14 4.54 6.61 -1.45
C VAL A 14 5.88 6.32 -0.76
N TYR A 15 6.82 5.72 -1.48
CA TYR A 15 8.15 5.42 -0.94
C TYR A 15 8.93 6.69 -0.59
N ASP A 16 8.97 7.67 -1.50
CA ASP A 16 9.68 8.95 -1.32
C ASP A 16 9.13 9.71 -0.11
N HIS A 17 7.81 9.72 0.04
CA HIS A 17 7.14 10.32 1.20
C HIS A 17 7.49 9.61 2.52
N LEU A 18 7.62 8.28 2.53
CA LEU A 18 7.95 7.51 3.72
C LEU A 18 9.46 7.49 4.02
N SER A 19 10.31 7.70 3.02
CA SER A 19 11.77 7.67 3.12
C SER A 19 12.38 8.59 4.20
N PRO A 20 11.89 9.83 4.44
CA PRO A 20 12.42 10.68 5.51
C PRO A 20 11.90 10.29 6.91
N HIS A 21 10.81 9.53 7.00
CA HIS A 21 10.18 9.17 8.28
C HIS A 21 10.66 7.83 8.85
N PHE A 22 11.17 6.95 7.99
CA PHE A 22 11.58 5.60 8.37
C PHE A 22 13.00 5.29 7.90
N ALA A 23 13.68 4.37 8.59
CA ALA A 23 14.98 3.91 8.14
C ALA A 23 14.86 3.05 6.87
N HIS A 24 15.89 3.04 6.03
CA HIS A 24 15.89 2.31 4.75
C HIS A 24 15.51 0.83 4.86
N TRP A 25 15.85 0.19 5.98
CA TRP A 25 15.57 -1.24 6.23
C TRP A 25 14.13 -1.52 6.69
N GLN A 26 13.38 -0.50 7.12
CA GLN A 26 11.96 -0.61 7.48
C GLN A 26 11.04 -0.38 6.29
N LEU A 27 11.55 0.29 5.25
CA LEU A 27 10.79 0.61 4.08
C LEU A 27 10.67 -0.63 3.18
N PRO A 28 9.46 -1.00 2.75
CA PRO A 28 9.28 -2.06 1.76
C PRO A 28 9.91 -1.63 0.42
N LYS A 29 10.29 -2.61 -0.41
CA LYS A 29 10.73 -2.28 -1.77
C LYS A 29 9.56 -1.68 -2.54
N ILE A 30 9.86 -0.80 -3.50
CA ILE A 30 8.84 -0.18 -4.35
C ILE A 30 7.99 -1.25 -5.06
N SER A 31 8.58 -2.39 -5.43
CA SER A 31 7.89 -3.53 -6.05
C SER A 31 6.92 -4.27 -5.12
N ASP A 32 7.07 -4.16 -3.80
CA ASP A 32 6.22 -4.84 -2.81
C ASP A 32 5.02 -3.97 -2.38
N ILE A 33 4.89 -2.77 -2.95
CA ILE A 33 3.77 -1.86 -2.68
C ILE A 33 2.63 -2.21 -3.63
N HIS A 34 1.59 -2.84 -3.08
CA HIS A 34 0.39 -3.21 -3.81
C HIS A 34 -0.75 -2.26 -3.50
N PHE A 35 -1.44 -1.80 -4.55
CA PHE A 35 -2.65 -1.00 -4.42
C PHE A 35 -3.86 -1.93 -4.53
N ILE A 36 -4.72 -1.88 -3.51
CA ILE A 36 -5.98 -2.63 -3.47
C ILE A 36 -7.13 -1.63 -3.39
N GLU A 37 -8.24 -1.95 -4.03
CA GLU A 37 -9.42 -1.09 -4.01
C GLU A 37 -10.06 -1.01 -2.62
N SER A 38 -10.06 -2.13 -1.89
CA SER A 38 -10.59 -2.18 -0.54
C SER A 38 -9.84 -3.17 0.33
N ILE A 39 -9.81 -2.89 1.62
CA ILE A 39 -9.21 -3.77 2.61
C ILE A 39 -10.25 -4.84 2.99
N PRO A 40 -9.98 -6.14 2.78
CA PRO A 40 -10.89 -7.20 3.17
C PRO A 40 -11.04 -7.22 4.69
N LYS A 41 -12.30 -7.20 5.13
CA LYS A 41 -12.68 -7.26 6.55
C LYS A 41 -13.38 -8.58 6.84
N THR A 42 -13.09 -9.13 8.00
CA THR A 42 -13.81 -10.24 8.61
C THR A 42 -15.21 -9.81 9.03
N SER A 43 -16.08 -10.77 9.35
CA SER A 43 -17.47 -10.53 9.80
C SER A 43 -17.58 -9.57 11.00
N VAL A 44 -16.53 -9.48 11.84
CA VAL A 44 -16.44 -8.54 12.97
C VAL A 44 -15.67 -7.25 12.66
N GLY A 45 -15.47 -6.95 11.37
CA GLY A 45 -14.82 -5.71 10.90
C GLY A 45 -13.29 -5.68 11.03
N LYS A 46 -12.65 -6.76 11.50
CA LYS A 46 -11.17 -6.83 11.63
C LYS A 46 -10.53 -7.18 10.29
N PHE A 47 -9.28 -6.77 10.10
CA PHE A 47 -8.49 -7.06 8.90
C PHE A 47 -8.35 -8.57 8.65
N ASP A 48 -8.79 -9.04 7.49
CA ASP A 48 -8.58 -10.42 7.07
C ASP A 48 -7.24 -10.55 6.31
N LYS A 49 -6.17 -10.81 7.06
CA LYS A 49 -4.83 -11.02 6.50
C LYS A 49 -4.74 -12.26 5.60
N LYS A 50 -5.61 -13.28 5.78
CA LYS A 50 -5.55 -14.50 4.97
C LYS A 50 -6.05 -14.21 3.57
N VAL A 51 -7.21 -13.54 3.47
CA VAL A 51 -7.78 -13.13 2.19
C VAL A 51 -6.85 -12.16 1.48
N LEU A 52 -6.31 -11.18 2.21
CA LEU A 52 -5.35 -10.21 1.65
C LEU A 52 -4.12 -10.90 1.04
N ARG A 53 -3.52 -11.87 1.75
CA ARG A 53 -2.35 -12.62 1.25
C ARG A 53 -2.68 -13.47 0.02
N LYS A 54 -3.86 -14.07 -0.01
CA LYS A 54 -4.32 -14.84 -1.17
C LYS A 54 -4.48 -13.94 -2.40
N GLN A 55 -5.10 -12.77 -2.23
CA GLN A 55 -5.24 -11.77 -3.29
C GLN A 55 -3.90 -11.26 -3.81
N LEU A 56 -2.89 -11.08 -2.94
CA LEU A 56 -1.53 -10.70 -3.36
C LEU A 56 -0.74 -11.83 -4.03
N GLN A 57 -1.10 -13.10 -3.83
CA GLN A 57 -0.43 -14.24 -4.48
C GLN A 57 -1.01 -14.57 -5.86
N GLU A 58 -2.27 -14.22 -6.09
CA GLU A 58 -2.99 -14.50 -7.35
C GLU A 58 -2.82 -13.40 -8.41
N GLY A 59 -2.31 -12.21 -8.03
CA GLY A 59 -2.01 -11.09 -8.94
C GLY A 59 -0.52 -10.93 -9.20
#